data_AF-A0A0G0WW42-F1
#
_entry.id   AF-A0A0G0WW42-F1
#
_cell.length_a   1.000
_cell.length_b   1.000
_cell.length_c   1.000
_cell.angle_alpha   90.00
_cell.angle_beta   90.00
_cell.angle_gamma   90.00
#
_symmetry.space_group_name_H-M   'P 1'
#
loop_
_entity.id
_entity.type
_entity.pdbx_description
1 polymer ?
#
loop_
_entity_poly.entity_id
_entity_poly.type
_entity_poly.pdbx_seq_one_letter_code
_entity_poly.pdbx_strand_id
1 'polypeptide(L)'
;MIIGRTGEGATKLKADILKKMEKLELPKAEDFKLEIVEVTNPEADAAIVAYMIAEGLEKRMPYRRVIKQVIEKVMQAQGVEGARIVLGGRLGGAEIARTEELKRGSIPLQTFRADIDFKRERANLAYGVIGIKVWIYRGKIFAKK
;
A
#
# COMPACT_ATOMS: atom_id res chain seq x y z
N MET A 1 6.58 -14.84 5.53
CA MET A 1 5.54 -15.41 6.41
C MET A 1 5.75 -14.79 7.79
N ILE A 2 4.76 -14.08 8.34
CA ILE A 2 4.93 -13.27 9.56
C ILE A 2 4.94 -14.15 10.83
N ILE A 3 4.16 -15.23 10.86
CA ILE A 3 4.01 -16.10 12.05
C ILE A 3 4.93 -17.35 11.95
N GLY A 4 5.14 -17.90 10.75
CA GLY A 4 5.82 -19.19 10.55
C GLY A 4 4.97 -20.39 11.03
N ARG A 5 5.34 -21.63 10.69
CA ARG A 5 4.53 -22.83 11.05
C ARG A 5 4.43 -23.07 12.56
N THR A 6 5.44 -22.67 13.33
CA THR A 6 5.56 -22.93 14.78
C THR A 6 5.45 -21.66 15.63
N GLY A 7 5.04 -20.52 15.05
CA GLY A 7 5.00 -19.24 15.77
C GLY A 7 6.37 -18.58 15.97
N GLU A 8 7.46 -19.18 15.46
CA GLU A 8 8.82 -18.64 15.56
C GLU A 8 8.99 -17.24 14.97
N GLY A 9 8.19 -16.88 13.96
CA GLY A 9 8.25 -15.55 13.36
C GLY A 9 7.77 -14.47 14.33
N ALA A 10 6.70 -14.75 15.07
CA ALA A 10 6.12 -13.82 16.03
C ALA A 10 7.02 -13.61 17.25
N THR A 11 7.69 -14.68 17.74
CA THR A 11 8.63 -14.56 18.86
C THR A 11 9.89 -13.79 18.48
N LYS A 12 10.43 -14.01 17.28
CA LYS A 12 11.55 -13.23 16.74
C LYS A 12 11.18 -11.75 16.58
N LEU A 13 10.02 -11.45 15.99
CA LEU A 13 9.50 -10.08 15.86
C LEU A 13 9.36 -9.39 17.21
N LYS A 14 8.79 -10.08 18.21
CA LYS A 14 8.67 -9.54 19.57
C LYS A 14 10.04 -9.20 20.17
N ALA A 15 11.02 -10.09 20.02
CA ALA A 15 12.38 -9.85 20.50
C ALA A 15 13.07 -8.67 19.79
N ASP A 16 12.90 -8.55 18.47
CA ASP A 16 13.47 -7.46 17.69
C ASP A 16 12.85 -6.09 18.03
N ILE A 17 11.55 -6.07 18.32
CA ILE A 17 10.85 -4.86 18.78
C ILE A 17 11.38 -4.46 20.16
N LEU A 18 11.49 -5.39 21.11
CA LEU A 18 12.02 -5.10 22.45
C LEU A 18 13.46 -4.54 22.39
N LYS A 19 14.33 -5.13 21.56
CA LYS A 19 15.70 -4.61 21.35
C LYS A 19 15.71 -3.21 20.74
N LYS A 20 14.80 -2.89 19.83
CA LYS A 20 14.67 -1.54 19.27
C LYS A 20 14.15 -0.54 20.30
N MET A 21 13.21 -0.94 21.15
CA MET A 21 12.68 -0.09 22.23
C MET A 21 13.76 0.22 23.28
N GLU A 22 14.61 -0.76 23.62
CA GLU A 22 15.79 -0.55 24.47
C GLU A 22 16.77 0.47 23.87
N LYS A 23 17.06 0.36 22.57
CA LYS A 23 17.93 1.31 21.87
C LYS A 23 17.39 2.72 21.78
N LEU A 24 16.07 2.89 21.89
CA LEU A 24 15.37 4.18 21.78
C LEU A 24 14.96 4.75 23.15
N GLU A 25 15.40 4.13 24.25
CA GLU A 25 15.11 4.56 25.64
C GLU A 25 13.61 4.74 25.93
N LEU A 26 12.76 3.95 25.28
CA LEU A 26 11.31 4.01 25.50
C LEU A 26 10.91 3.21 26.75
N PRO A 27 9.90 3.68 27.52
CA PRO A 27 9.41 2.94 28.68
C PRO A 27 8.88 1.57 28.24
N LYS A 28 9.43 0.51 28.84
CA LYS A 28 8.99 -0.87 28.62
C LYS A 28 7.66 -1.07 29.34
N ALA A 29 6.59 -1.33 28.60
CA ALA A 29 5.40 -1.94 29.19
C ALA A 29 5.73 -3.41 29.53
N GLU A 30 5.52 -3.82 30.79
CA GLU A 30 5.81 -5.19 31.27
C GLU A 30 5.09 -6.26 30.43
N ASP A 31 3.93 -5.92 29.83
CA ASP A 31 3.12 -6.83 29.01
C ASP A 31 2.99 -6.38 27.55
N PHE A 32 4.08 -6.43 26.78
CA PHE A 32 3.99 -6.22 25.33
C PHE A 32 3.28 -7.39 24.63
N LYS A 33 2.04 -7.15 24.18
CA LYS A 33 1.24 -8.10 23.39
C LYS A 33 1.28 -7.70 21.91
N LEU A 34 1.60 -8.66 21.04
CA LEU A 34 1.62 -8.49 19.60
C LEU A 34 0.38 -9.16 19.01
N GLU A 35 -0.55 -8.38 18.48
CA GLU A 35 -1.71 -8.88 17.75
C GLU A 35 -1.47 -8.74 16.25
N ILE A 36 -1.62 -9.85 15.53
CA ILE A 36 -1.46 -9.90 14.07
C ILE A 36 -2.86 -10.05 13.50
N VAL A 37 -3.32 -9.02 12.79
CA VAL A 37 -4.61 -9.02 12.10
C VAL A 37 -4.37 -9.25 10.62
N GLU A 38 -5.01 -10.26 10.06
CA GLU A 38 -4.96 -10.51 8.62
C GLU A 38 -5.90 -9.55 7.88
N VAL A 39 -5.40 -9.01 6.76
CA VAL A 39 -6.21 -8.18 5.88
C VAL A 39 -7.05 -9.08 4.99
N THR A 40 -8.37 -8.96 5.08
CA THR A 40 -9.32 -9.85 4.38
C THR A 40 -9.23 -9.71 2.86
N ASN A 41 -9.18 -8.47 2.36
CA ASN A 41 -9.09 -8.16 0.93
C ASN A 41 -7.84 -7.32 0.63
N PRO A 42 -6.70 -7.94 0.26
CA PRO A 42 -5.45 -7.22 0.02
C PRO A 42 -5.53 -6.28 -1.19
N GLU A 43 -6.32 -6.63 -2.20
CA GLU A 43 -6.50 -5.83 -3.42
C GLU A 43 -7.39 -4.59 -3.20
N ALA A 44 -8.12 -4.51 -2.08
CA ALA A 44 -8.96 -3.36 -1.71
C ALA A 44 -8.24 -2.37 -0.76
N ASP A 45 -7.03 -2.71 -0.32
CA ASP A 45 -6.21 -1.91 0.59
C ASP A 45 -5.21 -1.06 -0.21
N ALA A 46 -5.27 0.26 -0.05
CA ALA A 46 -4.44 1.18 -0.83
C ALA A 46 -2.96 1.05 -0.50
N ALA A 47 -2.60 0.62 0.72
CA ALA A 47 -1.21 0.45 1.11
C ALA A 47 -0.60 -0.79 0.49
N ILE A 48 -1.29 -1.93 0.54
CA ILE A 48 -0.82 -3.16 -0.09
C ILE A 48 -0.67 -2.96 -1.61
N VAL A 49 -1.66 -2.34 -2.25
CA VAL A 49 -1.62 -2.02 -3.68
C VAL A 49 -0.45 -1.09 -4.02
N ALA A 50 -0.17 -0.08 -3.19
CA ALA A 50 0.98 0.80 -3.40
C ALA A 50 2.32 0.04 -3.30
N TYR A 51 2.46 -0.87 -2.33
CA TYR A 51 3.66 -1.73 -2.21
C TYR A 51 3.82 -2.70 -3.38
N MET A 52 2.73 -3.29 -3.88
CA MET A 52 2.77 -4.16 -5.07
C MET A 52 3.26 -3.40 -6.31
N ILE A 53 2.84 -2.15 -6.49
CA ILE A 53 3.34 -1.29 -7.56
C ILE A 53 4.82 -0.97 -7.34
N ALA A 54 5.21 -0.62 -6.12
CA ALA A 54 6.61 -0.32 -5.78
C ALA A 54 7.53 -1.49 -6.11
N GLU A 55 7.20 -2.69 -5.62
CA GLU A 55 7.94 -3.91 -5.89
C GLU A 55 8.02 -4.21 -7.39
N GLY A 56 6.91 -4.00 -8.12
CA GLY A 56 6.88 -4.18 -9.56
C GLY A 56 7.83 -3.24 -10.31
N LEU A 57 7.92 -1.98 -9.88
CA LEU A 57 8.84 -1.00 -10.45
C LEU A 57 10.30 -1.30 -10.08
N GLU A 58 10.57 -1.73 -8.84
CA GLU A 58 11.91 -2.09 -8.37
C GLU A 58 12.47 -3.32 -9.09
N LYS A 59 11.60 -4.27 -9.45
CA LYS A 59 11.91 -5.40 -10.36
C LYS A 59 12.13 -4.98 -11.82
N ARG A 60 12.18 -3.68 -12.12
CA ARG A 60 12.40 -3.10 -13.45
C ARG A 60 11.33 -3.50 -14.48
N MET A 61 10.11 -3.82 -14.06
CA MET A 61 9.02 -4.03 -15.00
C MET A 61 8.58 -2.69 -15.63
N PRO A 62 8.09 -2.70 -16.88
CA PRO A 62 7.54 -1.51 -17.50
C PRO A 62 6.39 -0.92 -16.69
N TYR A 63 6.51 0.33 -16.26
CA TYR A 63 5.55 0.99 -15.36
C TYR A 63 4.11 0.94 -15.89
N ARG A 64 3.90 1.11 -17.21
CA ARG A 64 2.56 1.01 -17.83
C ARG A 64 1.91 -0.36 -17.65
N ARG A 65 2.71 -1.42 -17.76
CA ARG A 65 2.23 -2.80 -17.59
C ARG A 65 1.85 -3.04 -16.13
N VAL A 66 2.69 -2.60 -15.20
CA VAL A 66 2.44 -2.72 -13.76
C VAL A 66 1.14 -2.00 -13.39
N ILE A 67 0.97 -0.74 -13.79
CA ILE A 67 -0.24 0.03 -13.47
C ILE A 67 -1.50 -0.65 -14.05
N LYS A 68 -1.47 -1.07 -15.32
CA LYS A 68 -2.63 -1.73 -15.94
C LYS A 68 -2.99 -3.04 -15.24
N GLN A 69 -1.99 -3.86 -14.91
CA GLN A 69 -2.23 -5.13 -14.24
C GLN A 69 -2.78 -4.92 -12.83
N VAL A 70 -2.24 -3.95 -12.08
CA VAL A 70 -2.68 -3.66 -10.72
C VAL A 70 -4.07 -3.04 -10.71
N ILE A 71 -4.38 -2.08 -11.58
CA ILE A 71 -5.72 -1.47 -11.61
C ILE A 71 -6.79 -2.50 -11.97
N GLU A 72 -6.48 -3.49 -12.82
CA GLU A 72 -7.40 -4.56 -13.17
C GLU A 72 -7.66 -5.49 -11.99
N LYS A 73 -6.63 -5.86 -11.25
CA LYS A 73 -6.78 -6.65 -10.01
C LYS A 73 -7.62 -5.93 -8.96
N VAL A 74 -7.35 -4.65 -8.75
CA VAL A 74 -8.10 -3.82 -7.78
C VAL A 74 -9.57 -3.70 -8.18
N MET A 75 -9.86 -3.52 -9.48
CA MET A 75 -11.25 -3.45 -9.96
C MET A 75 -11.98 -4.80 -9.96
N GLN A 76 -11.25 -5.93 -9.94
CA GLN A 76 -11.84 -7.26 -9.77
C GLN A 76 -12.15 -7.58 -8.31
N ALA A 77 -11.58 -6.83 -7.37
CA ALA A 77 -11.83 -7.01 -5.94
C ALA A 77 -13.28 -6.66 -5.59
N GLN A 78 -13.89 -7.46 -4.71
CA GLN A 78 -15.25 -7.21 -4.25
C GLN A 78 -15.31 -5.93 -3.41
N GLY A 79 -16.31 -5.10 -3.66
CA GLY A 79 -16.54 -3.86 -2.90
C GLY A 79 -15.73 -2.66 -3.36
N VAL A 80 -14.98 -2.75 -4.47
CA VAL A 80 -14.29 -1.59 -5.07
C VAL A 80 -15.14 -1.00 -6.20
N GLU A 81 -15.51 0.27 -6.06
CA GLU A 81 -16.28 1.02 -7.08
C GLU A 81 -15.36 1.82 -8.02
N GLY A 82 -14.12 2.11 -7.60
CA GLY A 82 -13.13 2.74 -8.46
C GLY A 82 -11.75 2.82 -7.84
N ALA A 83 -10.75 2.99 -8.71
CA ALA A 83 -9.35 3.11 -8.33
C ALA A 83 -8.61 4.12 -9.21
N ARG A 84 -7.76 4.94 -8.58
CA ARG A 84 -6.87 5.90 -9.25
C ARG A 84 -5.47 5.66 -8.77
N ILE A 85 -4.55 5.52 -9.71
CA ILE A 85 -3.13 5.34 -9.46
C ILE A 85 -2.41 6.46 -10.19
N VAL A 86 -1.57 7.20 -9.45
CA VAL A 86 -0.72 8.25 -10.01
C VAL A 86 0.72 7.91 -9.69
N LEU A 87 1.54 7.83 -10.73
CA LEU A 87 2.98 7.72 -10.63
C LEU A 87 3.64 9.03 -11.01
N GLY A 88 4.61 9.49 -10.23
CA GLY A 88 5.37 10.70 -10.52
C GLY A 88 6.87 10.46 -10.35
N GLY A 89 7.67 10.87 -11.32
CA GLY A 89 9.14 10.78 -11.25
C GLY A 89 9.78 10.47 -12.60
N ARG A 90 10.99 9.94 -12.58
CA ARG A 90 11.74 9.55 -13.79
C ARG A 90 11.23 8.23 -14.37
N LEU A 91 10.01 8.24 -14.91
CA LEU A 91 9.33 7.04 -15.38
C LEU A 91 10.11 6.35 -16.51
N GLY A 92 10.51 5.10 -16.27
CA GLY A 92 11.28 4.30 -17.23
C GLY A 92 12.73 4.73 -17.41
N GLY A 93 13.29 5.50 -16.48
CA GLY A 93 14.69 5.98 -16.56
C GLY A 93 14.87 7.23 -17.42
N ALA A 94 13.77 7.87 -17.86
CA ALA A 94 13.84 9.13 -18.58
C ALA A 94 14.55 10.23 -17.75
N GLU A 95 15.23 11.14 -18.43
CA GLU A 95 15.93 12.26 -17.78
C GLU A 95 14.94 13.24 -17.15
N ILE A 96 13.83 13.53 -17.84
CA ILE A 96 12.78 14.43 -17.37
C ILE A 96 11.73 13.64 -16.58
N ALA A 97 11.39 14.15 -15.39
CA ALA A 97 10.33 13.60 -14.57
C ALA A 97 8.95 13.84 -15.20
N ARG A 98 8.11 12.81 -15.21
CA ARG A 98 6.75 12.85 -15.72
C ARG A 98 5.78 12.31 -14.67
N THR A 99 4.54 12.74 -14.77
CA THR A 99 3.44 12.18 -13.98
C THR A 99 2.48 11.46 -14.92
N GLU A 100 2.24 10.19 -14.66
CA GLU A 100 1.29 9.37 -15.40
C GLU A 100 0.19 8.91 -14.44
N GLU A 101 -1.04 9.07 -14.88
CA GLU A 101 -2.23 8.74 -14.10
C GLU A 101 -3.08 7.73 -14.86
N LEU A 102 -3.57 6.73 -14.14
CA LEU A 102 -4.61 5.84 -14.62
C LEU A 102 -5.76 5.80 -13.62
N LYS A 103 -6.96 6.06 -14.11
CA LYS A 103 -8.21 6.02 -13.34
C LYS A 103 -9.17 5.03 -13.98
N ARG A 104 -9.83 4.23 -13.15
CA ARG A 104 -10.91 3.31 -13.55
C ARG A 104 -12.03 3.38 -12.53
N GLY A 105 -13.28 3.38 -13.00
CA GLY A 105 -14.46 3.53 -12.13
C GLY A 105 -14.69 4.96 -11.60
N SER A 106 -15.54 5.06 -10.58
CA SER A 106 -15.92 6.35 -9.97
C SER A 106 -15.02 6.65 -8.77
N ILE A 107 -14.58 7.90 -8.60
CA ILE A 107 -13.76 8.32 -7.46
C ILE A 107 -14.14 9.76 -7.11
N PRO A 108 -15.16 9.96 -6.26
CA PRO A 108 -15.64 11.28 -5.90
C PRO A 108 -14.81 11.90 -4.78
N LEU A 109 -13.68 12.55 -5.13
CA LEU A 109 -12.76 13.15 -4.14
C LEU A 109 -13.35 14.31 -3.33
N GLN A 110 -14.43 14.93 -3.82
CA GLN A 110 -15.12 16.02 -3.12
C GLN A 110 -16.18 15.51 -2.14
N THR A 111 -16.60 14.25 -2.24
CA THR A 111 -17.70 13.71 -1.45
C THR A 111 -17.17 13.11 -0.15
N PHE A 112 -17.36 13.80 0.99
CA PHE A 112 -16.92 13.31 2.30
C PHE A 112 -17.56 11.99 2.75
N ARG A 113 -18.72 11.62 2.20
CA ARG A 113 -19.40 10.34 2.48
C ARG A 113 -18.80 9.15 1.73
N ALA A 114 -17.89 9.39 0.80
CA ALA A 114 -17.23 8.35 0.05
C ALA A 114 -16.12 7.72 0.89
N ASP A 115 -16.12 6.39 1.03
CA ASP A 115 -15.02 5.66 1.62
C ASP A 115 -13.86 5.60 0.63
N ILE A 116 -12.89 6.50 0.80
CA ILE A 116 -11.73 6.59 -0.07
C ILE A 116 -10.49 6.29 0.76
N ASP A 117 -9.92 5.12 0.51
CA ASP A 117 -8.63 4.75 1.05
C ASP A 117 -7.52 5.36 0.19
N PHE A 118 -6.57 6.01 0.86
CA PHE A 118 -5.50 6.74 0.22
C PHE A 118 -4.14 6.40 0.82
N LYS A 119 -3.20 6.00 -0.03
CA LYS A 119 -1.81 5.81 0.37
C LYS A 119 -0.84 6.48 -0.61
N ARG A 120 0.26 6.99 -0.03
CA ARG A 120 1.46 7.37 -0.76
C ARG A 120 2.58 6.39 -0.41
N GLU A 121 3.32 5.98 -1.43
CA GLU A 121 4.49 5.12 -1.27
C GLU A 121 5.60 5.57 -2.22
N ARG A 122 6.83 5.14 -1.97
CA ARG A 122 7.99 5.46 -2.79
C ARG A 122 8.63 4.17 -3.30
N ALA A 123 8.91 4.11 -4.59
CA ALA A 123 9.75 3.07 -5.17
C ALA A 123 11.17 3.60 -5.36
N ASN A 124 12.17 2.88 -4.88
CA ASN A 124 13.57 3.29 -4.99
C ASN A 124 14.24 2.53 -6.14
N LEU A 125 14.52 3.25 -7.23
CA LEU A 125 15.20 2.67 -8.40
C LEU A 125 16.61 3.22 -8.52
N ALA A 126 17.45 2.54 -9.29
CA ALA A 126 18.85 2.94 -9.50
C ALA A 126 19.00 4.37 -10.07
N TYR A 127 18.01 4.85 -10.82
CA TYR A 127 18.01 6.17 -11.45
C TYR A 127 17.20 7.22 -10.67
N GLY A 128 16.73 6.91 -9.47
CA GLY A 128 16.03 7.82 -8.59
C GLY A 128 14.75 7.24 -7.98
N VAL A 129 13.99 8.11 -7.33
CA VAL A 129 12.76 7.75 -6.62
C VAL A 129 11.54 8.01 -7.49
N ILE A 130 10.62 7.04 -7.56
CA ILE A 130 9.30 7.22 -8.16
C ILE A 130 8.27 7.30 -7.03
N GLY A 131 7.50 8.38 -7.01
CA GLY A 131 6.38 8.55 -6.09
C GLY A 131 5.14 7.83 -6.62
N ILE A 132 4.50 7.07 -5.75
CA ILE A 132 3.26 6.33 -6.03
C ILE A 132 2.17 6.92 -5.15
N LYS A 133 1.01 7.22 -5.73
CA LYS A 133 -0.19 7.62 -5.02
C LYS A 133 -1.34 6.74 -5.47
N VAL A 134 -2.03 6.11 -4.53
CA VAL A 134 -3.14 5.20 -4.81
C VAL A 134 -4.37 5.69 -4.06
N TRP A 135 -5.49 5.76 -4.76
CA TRP A 135 -6.82 5.97 -4.20
C TRP A 135 -7.69 4.78 -4.57
N ILE A 136 -8.35 4.19 -3.58
CA ILE A 136 -9.32 3.11 -3.75
C ILE A 136 -10.63 3.58 -3.14
N TYR A 137 -11.69 3.57 -3.94
CA TYR A 137 -13.03 3.94 -3.49
C TYR A 137 -13.85 2.67 -3.28
N ARG A 138 -14.31 2.47 -2.04
CA ARG A 138 -15.01 1.27 -1.58
C ARG A 138 -16.53 1.44 -1.46
N GLY A 139 -17.06 2.54 -1.99
CA GLY A 139 -18.48 2.89 -1.91
C GLY A 139 -18.79 3.95 -0.84
N LYS A 140 -20.08 4.16 -0.57
CA LYS A 140 -20.55 5.17 0.38
C LYS A 140 -20.80 4.56 1.75
N ILE A 141 -20.29 5.21 2.79
CA ILE A 141 -20.61 4.85 4.17
C ILE A 141 -21.89 5.59 4.56
N PHE A 142 -22.94 4.83 4.85
CA PHE A 142 -24.11 5.34 5.53
C PHE A 142 -23.93 5.05 7.02
N ALA A 143 -23.76 6.09 7.82
CA ALA A 143 -23.80 5.92 9.28
C ALA A 143 -25.14 5.29 9.64
N LYS A 144 -25.11 4.08 10.23
CA LYS A 144 -26.30 3.50 10.85
C LYS A 144 -26.70 4.40 12.01
N LYS A 145 -27.94 4.86 11.97
CA LYS A 145 -28.55 5.68 13.01
C LYS A 145 -28.93 4.84 14.22
#